data_AF-A0A977L874-F1
#
_entry.id   AF-A0A977L874-F1
#
_cell.length_a   1.000
_cell.length_b   1.000
_cell.length_c   1.000
_cell.angle_alpha   90.00
_cell.angle_beta   90.00
_cell.angle_gamma   90.00
#
_symmetry.space_group_name_H-M   'P 1'
#
loop_
_entity.id
_entity.type
_entity.pdbx_description
1 polymer ?
#
loop_
_entity_poly.entity_id
_entity_poly.type
_entity_poly.pdbx_seq_one_letter_code
_entity_poly.pdbx_strand_id
1 'polypeptide(L)'
;MGQDDWYRNTNWDRETSGLFETKLKRSRGAYHKAQYLRIQASYLLGSTDKKLQTVGLELMERLIKDFPSEDFSTIFGKEQLGDYFFTNGDYERAENYYRQVADHYKISNRGGTSGVADIKLVETILESDQRDKFDAAYKLLTVDFEKTGGSLSLNDERFFYARVIADLCDKLGKTDEARQYADKALEIAKITDPQFNRHKTVGLVRTGKETLDKLTKIKSG
;
A
#
# COMPACT_ATOMS: atom_id res chain seq x y z
N MET A 1 -24.10 -17.08 -3.82
CA MET A 1 -23.54 -16.69 -5.12
C MET A 1 -24.36 -15.50 -5.61
N GLY A 2 -23.99 -14.29 -5.20
CA GLY A 2 -24.82 -13.09 -5.39
C GLY A 2 -24.31 -12.27 -6.57
N GLN A 3 -25.23 -11.88 -7.47
CA GLN A 3 -25.16 -10.83 -8.49
C GLN A 3 -23.79 -10.58 -9.14
N ASP A 4 -23.63 -11.00 -10.39
CA ASP A 4 -22.53 -10.72 -11.33
C ASP A 4 -21.60 -9.58 -10.89
N ASP A 5 -20.34 -9.91 -10.61
CA ASP A 5 -19.24 -8.99 -10.24
C ASP A 5 -18.86 -8.05 -11.42
N TRP A 6 -19.82 -7.24 -11.86
CA TRP A 6 -19.74 -6.39 -13.06
C TRP A 6 -18.72 -5.24 -12.95
N TYR A 7 -18.11 -5.07 -11.79
CA TYR A 7 -17.13 -4.03 -11.46
C TYR A 7 -15.77 -4.61 -11.04
N ARG A 8 -15.49 -5.87 -11.41
CA ARG A 8 -14.21 -6.58 -11.19
C ARG A 8 -13.68 -7.20 -12.49
N ASN A 9 -13.93 -6.56 -13.62
CA ASN A 9 -13.56 -7.10 -14.94
C ASN A 9 -12.05 -7.05 -15.14
N THR A 10 -11.49 -8.10 -15.73
CA THR A 10 -10.06 -8.21 -16.10
C THR A 10 -9.80 -8.01 -17.59
N ASN A 11 -10.85 -7.76 -18.37
CA ASN A 11 -10.83 -7.29 -19.74
C ASN A 11 -11.53 -5.93 -19.83
N TRP A 12 -11.31 -5.17 -20.91
CA TRP A 12 -11.91 -3.85 -21.08
C TRP A 12 -12.19 -3.53 -22.54
N ASP A 13 -13.15 -4.24 -23.13
CA ASP A 13 -13.66 -3.96 -24.46
C ASP A 13 -14.87 -3.02 -24.43
N ARG A 14 -15.43 -2.73 -25.61
CA ARG A 14 -16.58 -1.84 -25.76
C ARG A 14 -17.83 -2.35 -25.04
N GLU A 15 -18.04 -3.66 -24.99
CA GLU A 15 -19.20 -4.25 -24.33
C GLU A 15 -19.06 -4.15 -22.81
N THR A 16 -17.91 -4.55 -22.28
CA THR A 16 -17.57 -4.52 -20.86
C THR A 16 -17.62 -3.10 -20.30
N SER A 17 -16.97 -2.15 -20.98
CA SER A 17 -17.02 -0.73 -20.60
C SER A 17 -18.44 -0.17 -20.67
N GLY A 18 -19.21 -0.48 -21.73
CA GLY A 18 -20.60 -0.03 -21.87
C GLY A 18 -21.52 -0.56 -20.77
N LEU A 19 -21.35 -1.83 -20.38
CA LEU A 19 -22.09 -2.44 -19.28
C LEU A 19 -21.71 -1.80 -17.94
N PHE A 20 -20.41 -1.59 -17.70
CA PHE A 20 -19.91 -0.94 -16.50
C PHE A 20 -20.48 0.47 -16.35
N GLU A 21 -20.43 1.30 -17.39
CA GLU A 21 -20.97 2.67 -17.35
C GLU A 21 -22.49 2.69 -17.12
N THR A 22 -23.22 1.77 -17.77
CA THR A 22 -24.67 1.65 -17.60
C THR A 22 -25.04 1.31 -16.16
N LYS A 23 -24.31 0.37 -15.54
CA LYS A 23 -24.54 -0.04 -14.15
C LYS A 23 -24.06 1.03 -13.16
N LEU A 24 -22.92 1.66 -13.42
CA LEU A 24 -22.39 2.76 -12.61
C LEU A 24 -23.37 3.94 -12.57
N LYS A 25 -23.96 4.31 -13.72
CA LYS A 25 -24.98 5.38 -13.80
C LYS A 25 -26.22 5.07 -12.96
N ARG A 26 -26.65 3.80 -12.94
CA ARG A 26 -27.81 3.31 -12.18
C ARG A 26 -27.53 3.14 -10.68
N SER A 27 -26.26 3.00 -10.29
CA SER A 27 -25.86 2.90 -8.88
C SER A 27 -26.31 4.13 -8.09
N ARG A 28 -26.78 3.91 -6.86
CA ARG A 28 -27.30 4.97 -5.99
C ARG A 28 -26.17 5.60 -5.18
N GLY A 29 -26.15 6.93 -5.12
CA GLY A 29 -25.21 7.68 -4.27
C GLY A 29 -23.78 7.74 -4.81
N ALA A 30 -23.04 8.74 -4.34
CA ALA A 30 -21.65 8.96 -4.70
C ALA A 30 -20.74 7.87 -4.09
N TYR A 31 -20.99 7.48 -2.83
CA TYR A 31 -20.29 6.38 -2.15
C TYR A 31 -20.14 5.10 -2.98
N HIS A 32 -21.25 4.52 -3.47
CA HIS A 32 -21.19 3.28 -4.23
C HIS A 32 -20.50 3.47 -5.59
N LYS A 33 -20.72 4.61 -6.26
CA LYS A 33 -20.08 4.90 -7.55
C LYS A 33 -18.56 5.01 -7.40
N ALA A 34 -18.09 5.75 -6.40
CA ALA A 34 -16.68 5.87 -6.07
C ALA A 34 -16.06 4.50 -5.75
N GLN A 35 -16.76 3.68 -4.95
CA GLN A 35 -16.29 2.34 -4.62
C GLN A 35 -16.17 1.44 -5.86
N TYR A 36 -17.17 1.42 -6.75
CA TYR A 36 -17.14 0.61 -7.97
C TYR A 36 -16.05 1.05 -8.94
N LEU A 37 -15.85 2.37 -9.10
CA LEU A 37 -14.73 2.91 -9.88
C LEU A 37 -13.39 2.43 -9.35
N ARG A 38 -13.15 2.61 -8.05
CA ARG A 38 -11.91 2.20 -7.40
C ARG A 38 -11.64 0.71 -7.58
N ILE A 39 -12.64 -0.13 -7.32
CA ILE A 39 -12.48 -1.59 -7.43
C ILE A 39 -12.16 -1.96 -8.87
N GLN A 40 -12.96 -1.50 -9.84
CA GLN A 40 -12.72 -1.82 -11.25
C GLN A 40 -11.33 -1.35 -11.71
N ALA A 41 -10.95 -0.12 -11.35
CA ALA A 41 -9.65 0.43 -11.67
C ALA A 41 -8.51 -0.43 -11.12
N SER A 42 -8.60 -0.89 -9.86
CA SER A 42 -7.56 -1.74 -9.25
C SER A 42 -7.39 -3.10 -9.94
N TYR A 43 -8.46 -3.68 -10.47
CA TYR A 43 -8.36 -4.92 -11.25
C TYR A 43 -7.61 -4.70 -12.57
N LEU A 44 -7.86 -3.57 -13.23
CA LEU A 44 -7.17 -3.22 -14.48
C LEU A 44 -5.70 -2.83 -14.26
N LEU A 45 -5.40 -2.10 -13.18
CA LEU A 45 -4.03 -1.75 -12.79
C LEU A 45 -3.18 -2.99 -12.47
N GLY A 46 -3.80 -4.05 -11.91
CA GLY A 46 -3.14 -5.32 -11.62
C GLY A 46 -2.90 -6.22 -12.84
N SER A 47 -3.36 -5.82 -14.03
CA SER A 47 -3.12 -6.57 -15.27
C SER A 47 -1.68 -6.47 -15.72
N THR A 48 -1.19 -7.44 -16.50
CA THR A 48 0.10 -7.34 -17.22
C THR A 48 -0.03 -6.55 -18.53
N ASP A 49 -1.25 -6.31 -19.03
CA ASP A 49 -1.50 -5.55 -20.25
C ASP A 49 -1.47 -4.04 -19.97
N LYS A 50 -0.50 -3.35 -20.58
CA LYS A 50 -0.33 -1.89 -20.46
C LYS A 50 -1.55 -1.10 -20.91
N LYS A 51 -2.32 -1.58 -21.89
CA LYS A 51 -3.56 -0.91 -22.33
C LYS A 51 -4.61 -0.95 -21.23
N LEU A 52 -4.76 -2.09 -20.56
CA LEU A 52 -5.68 -2.21 -19.42
C LEU A 52 -5.22 -1.34 -18.25
N GLN A 53 -3.91 -1.31 -17.97
CA GLN A 53 -3.35 -0.42 -16.94
C GLN A 53 -3.66 1.06 -17.23
N THR A 54 -3.54 1.51 -18.48
CA THR A 54 -3.92 2.89 -18.88
C THR A 54 -5.38 3.19 -18.55
N VAL A 55 -6.31 2.29 -18.87
CA VAL A 55 -7.72 2.47 -18.50
C VAL A 55 -7.90 2.47 -16.97
N GLY A 56 -7.18 1.61 -16.25
CA GLY A 56 -7.16 1.62 -14.79
C GLY A 56 -6.76 2.98 -14.21
N LEU A 57 -5.75 3.63 -14.79
CA LEU A 57 -5.32 4.98 -14.41
C LEU A 57 -6.42 6.02 -14.71
N GLU A 58 -7.05 5.97 -15.88
CA GLU A 58 -8.16 6.86 -16.25
C GLU A 58 -9.35 6.74 -15.29
N LEU A 59 -9.68 5.51 -14.86
CA LEU A 59 -10.75 5.28 -13.88
C LEU A 59 -10.38 5.79 -12.48
N MET A 60 -9.11 5.68 -12.07
CA MET A 60 -8.64 6.28 -10.81
C MET A 60 -8.64 7.80 -10.86
N GLU A 61 -8.24 8.40 -11.99
CA GLU A 61 -8.33 9.84 -12.18
C GLU A 61 -9.78 10.30 -12.07
N ARG A 62 -10.70 9.58 -12.72
CA ARG A 62 -12.13 9.86 -12.65
C ARG A 62 -12.69 9.71 -11.23
N LEU A 63 -12.26 8.71 -10.48
CA LEU A 63 -12.60 8.56 -9.06
C LEU A 63 -12.22 9.81 -8.27
N ILE A 64 -10.96 10.24 -8.37
CA ILE A 64 -10.43 11.37 -7.58
C ILE A 64 -11.10 12.69 -8.00
N LYS A 65 -11.36 12.85 -9.30
CA LYS A 65 -11.94 14.08 -9.87
C LYS A 65 -13.44 14.21 -9.62
N ASP A 66 -14.20 13.14 -9.86
CA ASP A 66 -15.67 13.19 -9.85
C ASP A 66 -16.24 12.97 -8.45
N PHE A 67 -15.48 12.34 -7.55
CA PHE A 67 -15.89 12.00 -6.18
C PHE A 67 -14.90 12.50 -5.10
N PRO A 68 -14.50 13.79 -5.11
CA PRO A 68 -13.48 14.29 -4.19
C PRO A 68 -13.92 14.26 -2.72
N SER A 69 -15.24 14.24 -2.45
CA SER A 69 -15.80 14.13 -1.09
C SER A 69 -15.96 12.69 -0.61
N GLU A 70 -15.82 11.69 -1.48
CA GLU A 70 -15.93 10.27 -1.11
C GLU A 70 -14.58 9.76 -0.58
N ASP A 71 -14.17 10.37 0.52
CA ASP A 71 -12.84 10.28 1.12
C ASP A 71 -12.32 8.83 1.22
N PHE A 72 -13.13 7.91 1.75
CA PHE A 72 -12.78 6.48 1.87
C PHE A 72 -12.31 5.86 0.55
N SER A 73 -13.03 6.07 -0.56
CA SER A 73 -12.66 5.47 -1.84
C SER A 73 -11.51 6.23 -2.48
N THR A 74 -11.51 7.55 -2.37
CA THR A 74 -10.49 8.41 -2.95
C THR A 74 -9.13 8.19 -2.29
N ILE A 75 -9.06 8.10 -0.96
CA ILE A 75 -7.81 7.87 -0.24
C ILE A 75 -7.26 6.47 -0.48
N PHE A 76 -8.14 5.46 -0.51
CA PHE A 76 -7.70 4.10 -0.85
C PHE A 76 -7.24 4.01 -2.32
N GLY A 77 -7.92 4.70 -3.23
CA GLY A 77 -7.52 4.78 -4.63
C GLY A 77 -6.12 5.40 -4.79
N LYS A 78 -5.80 6.44 -4.02
CA LYS A 78 -4.45 7.02 -3.98
C LYS A 78 -3.42 6.01 -3.49
N GLU A 79 -3.72 5.25 -2.43
CA GLU A 79 -2.80 4.20 -1.98
C GLU A 79 -2.56 3.15 -3.07
N GLN A 80 -3.61 2.71 -3.77
CA GLN A 80 -3.50 1.74 -4.87
C GLN A 80 -2.72 2.31 -6.07
N LEU A 81 -2.81 3.61 -6.34
CA LEU A 81 -1.93 4.28 -7.30
C LEU A 81 -0.48 4.27 -6.84
N GLY A 82 -0.22 4.52 -5.56
CA GLY A 82 1.11 4.37 -4.95
C GLY A 82 1.69 2.98 -5.19
N ASP A 83 0.91 1.93 -4.88
CA ASP A 83 1.30 0.52 -5.08
C ASP A 83 1.63 0.23 -6.56
N TYR A 84 0.79 0.74 -7.46
CA TYR A 84 0.99 0.59 -8.90
C TYR A 84 2.29 1.27 -9.37
N PHE A 85 2.51 2.53 -9.02
CA PHE A 85 3.69 3.26 -9.46
C PHE A 85 4.98 2.69 -8.86
N PHE A 86 4.94 2.29 -7.58
CA PHE A 86 6.06 1.63 -6.91
C PHE A 86 6.47 0.35 -7.64
N THR A 87 5.49 -0.51 -7.97
CA THR A 87 5.75 -1.78 -8.68
C THR A 87 6.32 -1.55 -10.09
N ASN A 88 6.01 -0.41 -10.72
CA ASN A 88 6.54 -0.05 -12.03
C ASN A 88 7.87 0.74 -11.95
N GLY A 89 8.47 0.91 -10.77
CA GLY A 89 9.72 1.64 -10.55
C GLY A 89 9.60 3.17 -10.66
N ASP A 90 8.37 3.69 -10.71
CA ASP A 90 8.12 5.13 -10.73
C ASP A 90 8.00 5.66 -9.29
N TYR A 91 9.15 5.77 -8.64
CA TYR A 91 9.22 6.13 -7.23
C TYR A 91 8.76 7.57 -6.96
N GLU A 92 8.90 8.48 -7.92
CA GLU A 92 8.42 9.86 -7.78
C GLU A 92 6.89 9.90 -7.63
N ARG A 93 6.16 9.24 -8.54
CA ARG A 93 4.70 9.18 -8.45
C ARG A 93 4.24 8.34 -7.26
N ALA A 94 4.92 7.23 -6.97
CA ALA A 94 4.62 6.42 -5.79
C ALA A 94 4.71 7.24 -4.50
N GLU A 95 5.82 7.97 -4.33
CA GLU A 95 6.05 8.83 -3.17
C GLU A 95 4.94 9.89 -3.05
N ASN A 96 4.59 10.56 -4.15
CA ASN A 96 3.54 11.58 -4.16
C ASN A 96 2.18 11.01 -3.68
N TYR A 97 1.79 9.83 -4.14
CA TYR A 97 0.53 9.23 -3.73
C TYR A 97 0.57 8.72 -2.28
N TYR A 98 1.62 8.02 -1.86
CA TYR A 98 1.74 7.57 -0.47
C TYR A 98 1.82 8.75 0.50
N ARG A 99 2.49 9.85 0.12
CA ARG A 99 2.55 11.07 0.93
C ARG A 99 1.18 11.68 1.16
N GLN A 100 0.33 11.73 0.14
CA GLN A 100 -1.05 12.19 0.31
C GLN A 100 -1.85 11.31 1.29
N VAL A 101 -1.61 9.99 1.30
CA VAL A 101 -2.25 9.07 2.25
C VAL A 101 -1.68 9.24 3.67
N ALA A 102 -0.37 9.37 3.81
CA ALA A 102 0.28 9.61 5.10
C ALA A 102 -0.11 10.98 5.70
N ASP A 103 -0.28 12.00 4.87
CA ASP A 103 -0.76 13.32 5.31
C ASP A 103 -2.25 13.28 5.72
N HIS A 104 -3.06 12.44 5.06
CA HIS A 104 -4.44 12.21 5.48
C HIS A 104 -4.53 11.64 6.92
N TYR A 105 -3.59 10.76 7.32
CA TYR A 105 -3.55 10.23 8.70
C TYR A 105 -3.33 11.30 9.78
N LYS A 106 -2.80 12.48 9.43
CA LYS A 106 -2.58 13.59 10.37
C LYS A 106 -3.85 14.37 10.68
N ILE A 107 -4.83 14.35 9.77
CA ILE A 107 -6.06 15.14 9.85
C ILE A 107 -7.31 14.28 10.02
N SER A 108 -7.19 12.97 9.81
CA SER A 108 -8.27 11.99 9.86
C SER A 108 -7.77 10.70 10.53
N ASN A 109 -8.51 9.60 10.38
CA ASN A 109 -8.11 8.28 10.84
C ASN A 109 -7.52 7.44 9.68
N ARG A 110 -6.95 6.28 10.01
CA ARG A 110 -6.35 5.35 9.03
C ARG A 110 -7.39 4.46 8.33
N GLY A 111 -8.65 4.55 8.70
CA GLY A 111 -9.74 3.76 8.13
C GLY A 111 -9.93 4.04 6.64
N GLY A 112 -10.20 2.99 5.87
CA GLY A 112 -10.28 3.09 4.41
C GLY A 112 -8.93 3.06 3.70
N THR A 113 -7.87 2.65 4.38
CA THR A 113 -6.56 2.36 3.78
C THR A 113 -6.06 1.01 4.28
N SER A 114 -4.87 0.58 3.86
CA SER A 114 -4.18 -0.55 4.51
C SER A 114 -3.69 -0.22 5.93
N GLY A 115 -3.63 1.07 6.30
CA GLY A 115 -3.04 1.53 7.55
C GLY A 115 -1.51 1.60 7.56
N VAL A 116 -0.83 1.22 6.46
CA VAL A 116 0.65 1.14 6.37
C VAL A 116 1.26 1.99 5.25
N ALA A 117 0.50 2.93 4.66
CA ALA A 117 0.98 3.78 3.56
C ALA A 117 2.20 4.66 3.89
N ASP A 118 2.40 5.01 5.16
CA ASP A 118 3.61 5.68 5.67
C ASP A 118 4.84 4.77 5.64
N ILE A 119 4.68 3.48 5.95
CA ILE A 119 5.74 2.48 5.79
C ILE A 119 6.10 2.32 4.31
N LYS A 120 5.10 2.25 3.42
CA LYS A 120 5.30 2.23 1.96
C LYS A 120 5.98 3.50 1.43
N LEU A 121 5.65 4.66 1.98
CA LEU A 121 6.33 5.93 1.67
C LEU A 121 7.82 5.86 2.02
N VAL A 122 8.16 5.36 3.21
CA VAL A 122 9.56 5.22 3.62
C VAL A 122 10.31 4.18 2.80
N GLU A 123 9.68 3.05 2.49
CA GLU A 123 10.24 2.09 1.54
C GLU A 123 10.53 2.74 0.18
N THR A 124 9.61 3.54 -0.34
CA THR A 124 9.81 4.28 -1.60
C THR A 124 11.02 5.20 -1.53
N ILE A 125 11.20 5.93 -0.42
CA ILE A 125 12.35 6.81 -0.17
C ILE A 125 13.67 6.02 -0.13
N LEU A 126 13.67 4.82 0.48
CA LEU A 126 14.84 3.94 0.54
C LEU A 126 15.20 3.36 -0.84
N GLU A 127 14.23 2.84 -1.58
CA GLU A 127 14.43 2.24 -2.91
C GLU A 127 14.93 3.26 -3.94
N SER A 128 14.57 4.54 -3.77
CA SER A 128 15.05 5.65 -4.61
C SER A 128 16.29 6.38 -4.06
N ASP A 129 16.90 5.89 -2.97
CA ASP A 129 18.08 6.47 -2.29
C ASP A 129 18.00 7.99 -2.04
N GLN A 130 16.82 8.48 -1.65
CA GLN A 130 16.58 9.91 -1.36
C GLN A 130 17.10 10.28 0.03
N ARG A 131 18.43 10.30 0.17
CA ARG A 131 19.12 10.42 1.46
C ARG A 131 18.78 11.70 2.23
N ASP A 132 18.49 12.79 1.53
CA ASP A 132 18.06 14.06 2.11
C ASP A 132 16.74 13.94 2.89
N LYS A 133 15.95 12.87 2.64
CA LYS A 133 14.67 12.60 3.31
C LYS A 133 14.79 11.58 4.44
N PHE A 134 15.94 10.95 4.69
CA PHE A 134 16.06 9.84 5.63
C PHE A 134 15.71 10.20 7.08
N ASP A 135 16.16 11.37 7.57
CA ASP A 135 15.78 11.83 8.92
C ASP A 135 14.26 12.04 9.05
N ALA A 136 13.64 12.63 8.03
CA ALA A 136 12.19 12.83 7.99
C ALA A 136 11.44 11.49 7.92
N ALA A 137 11.95 10.53 7.13
CA ALA A 137 11.40 9.18 7.05
C ALA A 137 11.52 8.43 8.39
N TYR A 138 12.62 8.63 9.12
CA TYR A 138 12.82 8.00 10.42
C TYR A 138 11.83 8.54 11.45
N LYS A 139 11.63 9.86 11.48
CA LYS A 139 10.59 10.49 12.28
C LYS A 139 9.19 9.98 11.90
N LEU A 140 8.93 9.79 10.60
CA LEU A 140 7.64 9.29 10.12
C LEU A 140 7.29 7.92 10.71
N LEU A 141 8.24 6.98 10.74
CA LEU A 141 8.01 5.62 11.27
C LEU A 141 8.10 5.48 12.79
N THR A 142 8.63 6.47 13.47
CA THR A 142 8.78 6.44 14.93
C THR A 142 7.72 7.32 15.58
N VAL A 143 7.96 8.62 15.61
CA VAL A 143 7.14 9.59 16.33
C VAL A 143 5.79 9.81 15.67
N ASP A 144 5.75 9.98 14.34
CA ASP A 144 4.51 10.36 13.66
C ASP A 144 3.58 9.16 13.47
N PHE A 145 4.13 7.96 13.27
CA PHE A 145 3.38 6.70 13.21
C PHE A 145 2.51 6.52 14.46
N GLU A 146 3.11 6.65 15.65
CA GLU A 146 2.39 6.55 16.93
C GLU A 146 1.34 7.65 17.09
N LYS A 147 1.72 8.90 16.82
CA LYS A 147 0.82 10.07 16.97
C LYS A 147 -0.43 10.01 16.09
N THR A 148 -0.32 9.38 14.93
CA THR A 148 -1.41 9.23 13.96
C THR A 148 -2.16 7.90 14.12
N GLY A 149 -2.02 7.24 15.28
CA GLY A 149 -2.75 6.00 15.60
C GLY A 149 -2.29 4.78 14.80
N GLY A 150 -1.02 4.75 14.38
CA GLY A 150 -0.42 3.61 13.71
C GLY A 150 -0.52 2.35 14.56
N SER A 151 -0.97 1.26 13.94
CA SER A 151 -1.15 -0.03 14.60
C SER A 151 -0.83 -1.16 13.62
N LEU A 152 -0.06 -2.14 14.08
CA LEU A 152 0.38 -3.29 13.28
C LEU A 152 -0.21 -4.55 13.89
N SER A 153 -1.32 -4.98 13.31
CA SER A 153 -2.13 -6.08 13.84
C SER A 153 -1.69 -7.42 13.27
N LEU A 154 -1.24 -7.45 12.01
CA LEU A 154 -0.82 -8.65 11.30
C LEU A 154 0.69 -8.85 11.36
N ASN A 155 1.15 -10.10 11.33
CA ASN A 155 2.59 -10.39 11.36
C ASN A 155 3.33 -9.92 10.09
N ASP A 156 2.70 -9.93 8.93
CA ASP A 156 3.27 -9.37 7.69
C ASP A 156 3.43 -7.84 7.77
N GLU A 157 2.48 -7.12 8.35
CA GLU A 157 2.59 -5.67 8.65
C GLU A 157 3.75 -5.39 9.62
N ARG A 158 3.84 -6.18 10.70
CA ARG A 158 4.92 -6.05 11.71
C ARG A 158 6.30 -6.36 11.11
N PHE A 159 6.39 -7.39 10.27
CA PHE A 159 7.59 -7.73 9.55
C PHE A 159 7.98 -6.59 8.59
N PHE A 160 7.00 -6.08 7.83
CA PHE A 160 7.21 -4.99 6.88
C PHE A 160 7.77 -3.75 7.58
N TYR A 161 7.14 -3.31 8.67
CA TYR A 161 7.64 -2.22 9.51
C TYR A 161 9.07 -2.47 9.99
N ALA A 162 9.30 -3.60 10.65
CA ALA A 162 10.60 -3.91 11.27
C ALA A 162 11.73 -3.99 10.23
N ARG A 163 11.45 -4.55 9.04
CA ARG A 163 12.41 -4.59 7.95
C ARG A 163 12.73 -3.19 7.42
N VAL A 164 11.71 -2.38 7.12
CA VAL A 164 11.90 -1.02 6.55
C VAL A 164 12.66 -0.13 7.51
N ILE A 165 12.32 -0.14 8.81
CA ILE A 165 13.01 0.70 9.79
C ILE A 165 14.42 0.19 10.09
N ALA A 166 14.67 -1.13 10.04
CA ALA A 166 16.03 -1.67 10.15
C ALA A 166 16.93 -1.16 9.01
N ASP A 167 16.43 -1.23 7.77
CA ASP A 167 17.12 -0.72 6.58
C ASP A 167 17.40 0.78 6.70
N LEU A 168 16.42 1.57 7.17
CA LEU A 168 16.58 3.00 7.35
C LEU A 168 17.59 3.35 8.45
N CYS A 169 17.54 2.66 9.60
CA CYS A 169 18.49 2.86 10.68
C CYS A 169 19.92 2.52 10.25
N ASP A 170 20.11 1.44 9.48
CA ASP A 170 21.40 1.06 8.92
C ASP A 170 21.97 2.19 8.04
N LYS A 171 21.14 2.73 7.14
CA LYS A 171 21.50 3.86 6.27
C LYS A 171 21.81 5.16 7.02
N LEU A 172 21.18 5.37 8.18
CA LEU A 172 21.42 6.51 9.06
C LEU A 172 22.62 6.30 10.03
N GLY A 173 23.26 5.12 10.01
CA GLY A 173 24.33 4.79 10.95
C GLY A 173 23.85 4.57 12.39
N LYS A 174 22.54 4.34 12.59
CA LYS A 174 21.91 4.00 13.87
C LYS A 174 22.07 2.51 14.17
N THR A 175 23.31 2.05 14.29
CA THR A 175 23.68 0.62 14.30
C THR A 175 22.91 -0.21 15.32
N ASP A 176 22.79 0.27 16.56
CA ASP A 176 22.10 -0.49 17.61
C ASP A 176 20.60 -0.65 17.33
N GLU A 177 19.94 0.40 16.84
CA GLU A 177 18.53 0.35 16.44
C GLU A 177 18.34 -0.55 15.22
N ALA A 178 19.22 -0.43 14.23
CA ALA A 178 19.19 -1.25 13.02
C ALA A 178 19.24 -2.75 13.37
N ARG A 179 20.14 -3.12 14.28
CA ARG A 179 20.27 -4.51 14.78
C ARG A 179 19.01 -4.99 15.50
N GLN A 180 18.45 -4.16 16.39
CA GLN A 180 17.23 -4.51 17.13
C GLN A 180 16.04 -4.76 16.20
N TYR A 181 15.83 -3.89 15.22
CA TYR A 181 14.75 -4.05 14.26
C TYR A 181 14.99 -5.20 13.28
N ALA A 182 16.24 -5.43 12.86
CA ALA A 182 16.59 -6.57 12.04
C ALA A 182 16.33 -7.90 12.77
N ASP A 183 16.69 -7.98 14.06
CA ASP A 183 16.39 -9.14 14.91
C ASP A 183 14.88 -9.37 15.02
N LYS A 184 14.11 -8.32 15.31
CA LYS A 184 12.64 -8.39 15.36
C LYS A 184 12.04 -8.89 14.04
N ALA A 185 12.50 -8.39 12.89
CA ALA A 185 12.04 -8.84 11.58
C ALA A 185 12.35 -10.33 11.36
N LEU A 186 13.56 -10.78 11.71
CA LEU A 186 13.96 -12.19 11.60
C LEU A 186 13.12 -13.10 12.51
N GLU A 187 12.83 -12.70 13.74
CA GLU A 187 11.96 -13.49 14.64
C GLU A 187 10.53 -13.59 14.10
N ILE A 188 9.97 -12.50 13.57
CA ILE A 188 8.62 -12.52 12.97
C ILE A 188 8.60 -13.41 11.72
N ALA A 189 9.65 -13.40 10.90
CA ALA A 189 9.75 -14.22 9.70
C ALA A 189 9.76 -15.74 9.98
N LYS A 190 10.11 -16.17 11.19
CA LYS A 190 10.04 -17.58 11.60
C LYS A 190 8.62 -18.05 11.89
N ILE A 191 7.67 -17.13 12.08
CA ILE A 191 6.27 -17.46 12.37
C ILE A 191 5.62 -17.98 11.09
N THR A 192 5.40 -19.29 11.04
CA THR A 192 4.76 -19.99 9.91
C THR A 192 3.32 -20.39 10.22
N ASP A 193 2.93 -20.34 11.49
CA ASP A 193 1.57 -20.63 11.91
C ASP A 193 0.61 -19.50 11.47
N PRO A 194 -0.55 -19.85 10.91
CA PRO A 194 -1.54 -18.86 10.56
C PRO A 194 -2.05 -18.08 11.77
N GLN A 195 -2.03 -16.75 11.67
CA GLN A 195 -2.58 -15.88 12.72
C GLN A 195 -4.10 -16.09 12.88
N PHE A 196 -4.80 -16.51 11.83
CA PHE A 196 -6.23 -16.79 11.85
C PHE A 196 -6.56 -18.18 11.29
N ASN A 197 -7.14 -19.04 12.13
CA ASN A 197 -7.49 -20.43 11.76
C ASN A 197 -8.38 -20.54 10.52
N ARG A 198 -9.32 -19.60 10.33
CA ARG A 198 -10.26 -19.57 9.19
C ARG A 198 -9.71 -18.87 7.94
N HIS A 199 -8.65 -18.07 8.10
CA HIS A 199 -8.03 -17.30 7.02
C HIS A 199 -6.53 -17.56 7.03
N LYS A 200 -6.17 -18.80 6.65
CA LYS A 200 -4.83 -19.34 6.89
C LYS A 200 -3.68 -18.56 6.26
N THR A 201 -3.97 -17.71 5.27
CA THR A 201 -2.97 -16.91 4.55
C THR A 201 -2.84 -15.48 5.06
N VAL A 202 -3.79 -14.99 5.87
CA VAL A 202 -3.80 -13.60 6.34
C VAL A 202 -2.77 -13.44 7.44
N GLY A 203 -1.91 -12.43 7.30
CA GLY A 203 -0.83 -12.15 8.23
C GLY A 203 0.41 -13.03 8.07
N LEU A 204 0.45 -13.95 7.11
CA LEU A 204 1.67 -14.74 6.87
C LEU A 204 2.74 -13.89 6.21
N VAL A 205 3.94 -13.87 6.81
CA VAL A 205 5.11 -13.24 6.21
C VAL A 205 5.50 -13.96 4.93
N ARG A 206 5.56 -13.24 3.82
CA ARG A 206 6.10 -13.73 2.54
C ARG A 206 7.36 -12.93 2.23
N THR A 207 8.51 -13.52 2.47
CA THR A 207 9.81 -12.88 2.23
C THR A 207 10.79 -13.85 1.56
N GLY A 208 11.74 -13.31 0.81
CA GLY A 208 12.74 -14.06 0.08
C GLY A 208 14.05 -14.23 0.86
N LYS A 209 14.89 -15.16 0.40
CA LYS A 209 16.21 -15.40 0.99
C LYS A 209 17.08 -14.14 1.03
N GLU A 210 17.06 -13.35 -0.04
CA GLU A 210 17.84 -12.12 -0.14
C GLU A 210 17.51 -11.11 0.97
N THR A 211 16.22 -10.92 1.28
CA THR A 211 15.78 -10.06 2.38
C THR A 211 16.27 -10.58 3.72
N LEU A 212 16.19 -11.90 3.95
CA LEU A 212 16.67 -12.51 5.19
C LEU A 212 18.19 -12.41 5.35
N ASP A 213 18.94 -12.60 4.26
CA ASP A 213 20.39 -12.46 4.23
C ASP A 213 20.79 -11.00 4.54
N LYS A 214 20.08 -10.02 3.98
CA LYS A 214 20.29 -8.59 4.29
C LYS A 214 20.04 -8.28 5.77
N LEU A 215 18.90 -8.72 6.32
CA LEU A 215 18.59 -8.52 7.75
C LEU A 215 19.62 -9.20 8.66
N THR A 216 20.11 -10.37 8.28
CA THR A 216 21.17 -11.07 9.03
C THR A 216 22.47 -10.28 9.06
N LYS A 217 22.84 -9.63 7.93
CA LYS A 217 24.00 -8.73 7.87
C LYS A 217 23.80 -7.51 8.79
N ILE A 218 22.66 -6.82 8.69
CA ILE A 218 22.35 -5.66 9.54
C ILE A 218 22.41 -6.05 11.03
N LYS A 219 21.83 -7.21 11.40
CA LYS A 219 21.88 -7.74 12.77
C LYS A 219 23.31 -8.00 13.26
N SER A 220 24.21 -8.43 12.36
CA SER A 220 25.58 -8.82 12.72
C SER A 220 26.54 -7.64 12.87
N GLY A 221 26.25 -6.50 12.21
CA GLY A 221 27.13 -5.33 12.21
C GLY A 221 28.09 -5.28 11.04
#